data_AF-T0TH92-F1
#
_entry.id   AF-T0TH92-F1
#
_cell.length_a   1.000
_cell.length_b   1.000
_cell.length_c   1.000
_cell.angle_alpha   90.00
_cell.angle_beta   90.00
_cell.angle_gamma   90.00
#
_symmetry.space_group_name_H-M   'P 1'
#
loop_
_entity.id
_entity.type
_entity.pdbx_description
1 polymer ?
#
loop_
_entity_poly.entity_id
_entity_poly.type
_entity_poly.pdbx_seq_one_letter_code
_entity_poly.pdbx_strand_id
1 'polypeptide(L)' 'MSNEHTQEVLNQTVADLSKASALVHQIHWYLRGPGFLYLHPKMDELKDQLDEHLDEFAERLITIGG' A
#
# COMPACT_ATOMS: atom_id res chain seq x y z
N MET A 1 16.11 -24.42 -1.75
CA MET A 1 15.26 -24.20 -0.56
C MET A 1 13.94 -23.65 -1.07
N SER A 2 12.81 -24.18 -0.59
CA SER A 2 11.49 -23.65 -1.01
C SER A 2 11.26 -22.29 -0.36
N ASN A 3 10.72 -21.35 -1.13
CA ASN A 3 10.34 -20.00 -0.67
C ASN A 3 8.84 -19.89 -0.34
N GLU A 4 8.09 -21.01 -0.33
CA GLU A 4 6.63 -21.03 -0.19
C GLU A 4 6.10 -20.14 0.94
N HIS A 5 6.64 -20.28 2.16
CA HIS A 5 6.20 -19.45 3.28
C HIS A 5 6.47 -17.94 3.07
N THR A 6 7.62 -17.60 2.47
CA THR A 6 7.94 -16.21 2.13
C THR A 6 7.00 -15.68 1.06
N GLN A 7 6.64 -16.49 0.06
CA GLN A 7 5.69 -16.13 -0.98
C GLN A 7 4.30 -15.86 -0.39
N GLU A 8 3.83 -16.70 0.54
CA GLU A 8 2.55 -16.49 1.24
C GLU A 8 2.52 -15.16 2.00
N VAL A 9 3.57 -14.85 2.77
CA VAL A 9 3.67 -13.60 3.53
C VAL A 9 3.74 -12.39 2.61
N LEU A 10 4.53 -12.45 1.55
CA LEU A 10 4.63 -11.36 0.58
C LEU A 10 3.31 -11.14 -0.17
N ASN A 11 2.63 -12.20 -0.59
CA ASN A 11 1.34 -12.11 -1.27
C ASN A 11 0.26 -11.49 -0.36
N GLN A 12 0.23 -11.87 0.93
CA GLN A 12 -0.65 -11.23 1.90
C GLN A 12 -0.30 -9.74 2.09
N THR A 13 1.00 -9.42 2.11
CA THR A 13 1.47 -8.03 2.26
C THR A 13 1.06 -7.17 1.07
N VAL A 14 1.18 -7.67 -0.16
CA VAL A 14 0.72 -7.01 -1.40
C VAL A 14 -0.79 -6.73 -1.33
N ALA A 15 -1.58 -7.70 -0.87
CA ALA A 15 -3.03 -7.51 -0.69
C ALA A 15 -3.36 -6.44 0.36
N ASP A 16 -2.66 -6.44 1.49
CA ASP A 16 -2.87 -5.47 2.57
C ASP A 16 -2.46 -4.06 2.16
N LEU A 17 -1.32 -3.90 1.47
CA LEU A 17 -0.85 -2.62 0.93
C LEU A 17 -1.81 -2.08 -0.14
N SER A 18 -2.30 -2.93 -1.04
CA SER A 18 -3.30 -2.55 -2.05
C SER A 18 -4.58 -2.02 -1.39
N LYS A 19 -5.06 -2.70 -0.35
CA LYS A 19 -6.23 -2.27 0.42
C LYS A 19 -5.97 -0.96 1.16
N ALA A 20 -4.80 -0.82 1.79
CA ALA A 20 -4.42 0.40 2.50
C ALA A 20 -4.38 1.60 1.54
N SER A 21 -3.76 1.45 0.36
CA SER A 21 -3.71 2.49 -0.67
C SER A 21 -5.13 2.95 -1.09
N ALA A 22 -6.03 2.00 -1.34
CA ALA A 22 -7.42 2.31 -1.66
C ALA A 22 -8.15 3.05 -0.52
N LEU A 23 -7.94 2.64 0.73
CA LEU A 23 -8.54 3.29 1.90
C LEU A 23 -8.01 4.71 2.12
N VAL A 24 -6.69 4.93 2.00
CA VAL A 24 -6.08 6.26 2.13
C VAL A 24 -6.63 7.18 1.04
N HIS A 25 -6.76 6.69 -0.19
CA HIS A 25 -7.34 7.47 -1.28
C HIS A 25 -8.83 7.81 -1.03
N GLN A 26 -9.59 6.85 -0.50
CA GLN A 26 -10.98 7.10 -0.09
C GLN A 26 -11.04 8.21 0.99
N ILE A 27 -10.19 8.14 2.01
CA ILE A 27 -10.09 9.18 3.04
C ILE A 27 -9.78 10.53 2.39
N HIS A 28 -8.77 10.60 1.52
CA HIS A 28 -8.41 11.82 0.80
C HIS A 28 -9.61 12.49 0.12
N TRP A 29 -10.44 11.73 -0.61
CA TRP A 29 -11.61 12.27 -1.32
C TRP A 29 -12.76 12.69 -0.40
N TYR A 30 -13.03 11.91 0.65
CA TYR A 30 -14.18 12.13 1.53
C TYR A 30 -13.87 12.98 2.77
N LEU A 31 -12.61 13.35 3.02
CA LEU A 31 -12.21 14.15 4.18
C LEU A 31 -12.86 15.54 4.16
N ARG A 32 -13.39 15.97 5.29
CA ARG A 32 -14.01 17.30 5.49
C ARG A 32 -13.68 17.82 6.90
N GLY A 33 -13.83 19.14 7.09
CA GLY A 33 -13.75 19.77 8.42
C GLY A 33 -12.40 20.43 8.75
N PRO A 34 -12.22 20.86 10.01
CA PRO A 34 -10.98 21.49 10.47
C PRO A 34 -9.77 20.57 10.22
N GLY A 35 -8.74 21.10 9.58
CA GLY A 35 -7.55 20.33 9.20
C GLY A 35 -7.56 19.80 7.77
N PHE A 36 -8.62 20.02 6.98
CA PHE A 36 -8.68 19.60 5.57
C PHE A 36 -7.43 20.01 4.76
N LEU A 37 -7.06 21.29 4.81
CA LEU A 37 -5.91 21.81 4.03
C LEU A 37 -4.56 21.22 4.42
N TYR A 38 -4.44 20.62 5.61
CA TYR A 38 -3.22 19.97 6.08
C TYR A 38 -3.26 18.46 5.81
N LEU A 39 -4.38 17.81 6.13
CA LEU A 39 -4.52 16.36 6.07
C LEU A 39 -4.80 15.84 4.66
N HIS A 40 -5.52 16.58 3.83
CA HIS A 40 -5.83 16.17 2.45
C HIS A 40 -4.57 15.92 1.60
N PRO A 41 -3.61 16.87 1.47
CA PRO A 41 -2.36 16.60 0.76
C PRO A 41 -1.48 15.58 1.48
N LYS A 42 -1.61 15.43 2.82
CA LYS A 42 -0.88 14.38 3.55
C LYS A 42 -1.34 12.98 3.17
N MET A 43 -2.61 12.79 2.83
CA MET A 43 -3.10 11.50 2.36
C MET A 43 -2.51 11.13 0.99
N ASP A 44 -2.25 12.11 0.11
CA ASP A 44 -1.56 11.85 -1.16
C ASP A 44 -0.12 11.39 -0.90
N GLU A 45 0.63 12.08 -0.04
CA GLU A 45 1.99 11.67 0.34
C GLU A 45 2.04 10.25 0.93
N LEU A 46 1.08 9.91 1.79
CA LEU A 46 0.98 8.56 2.37
C LEU A 46 0.61 7.51 1.31
N LYS A 47 -0.25 7.87 0.36
CA LYS A 47 -0.61 6.98 -0.74
C LYS A 47 0.61 6.70 -1.63
N ASP A 48 1.39 7.72 -1.97
CA ASP A 48 2.60 7.57 -2.78
C ASP A 48 3.58 6.59 -2.12
N GLN A 49 3.81 6.72 -0.80
CA GLN A 49 4.66 5.80 -0.03
C GLN A 49 4.10 4.36 0.01
N LEU A 50 2.78 4.21 0.15
CA LEU A 50 2.14 2.90 0.12
C LEU A 50 2.28 2.24 -1.26
N ASP A 51 2.16 3.01 -2.33
CA ASP A 51 2.29 2.51 -3.70
C ASP A 51 3.75 2.13 -4.01
N GLU A 52 4.74 2.88 -3.52
CA GLU A 52 6.16 2.52 -3.62
C GLU A 52 6.45 1.17 -2.92
N HIS A 53 5.95 0.98 -1.70
CA HIS A 53 6.08 -0.30 -1.00
C HIS A 53 5.29 -1.42 -1.69
N LEU A 54 4.10 -1.13 -2.21
CA LEU A 54 3.29 -2.11 -2.92
C LEU A 54 4.08 -2.68 -4.11
N ASP A 55 4.71 -1.81 -4.89
CA ASP A 55 5.53 -2.18 -6.04
C ASP A 55 6.73 -3.03 -5.62
N GLU A 56 7.54 -2.57 -4.67
CA GLU A 56 8.74 -3.28 -4.21
C GLU A 56 8.41 -4.70 -3.69
N PHE A 57 7.34 -4.84 -2.91
CA PHE A 57 6.92 -6.13 -2.37
C PHE A 57 6.35 -7.06 -3.45
N ALA A 58 5.60 -6.50 -4.42
CA ALA A 58 5.08 -7.27 -5.55
C ALA A 58 6.21 -7.75 -6.46
N GLU A 59 7.17 -6.89 -6.81
CA GLU A 59 8.35 -7.25 -7.59
C GLU A 59 9.19 -8.32 -6.88
N ARG A 60 9.32 -8.21 -5.54
CA ARG A 60 10.05 -9.20 -4.74
C ARG A 60 9.36 -10.57 -4.78
N LEU A 61 8.03 -10.61 -4.67
CA LEU A 61 7.23 -11.84 -4.75
C LEU A 61 7.49 -12.56 -6.08
N ILE A 62 7.37 -11.83 -7.21
CA ILE A 62 7.61 -12.37 -8.56
C ILE A 62 9.05 -12.85 -8.73
N THR A 63 10.03 -12.09 -8.20
CA THR A 63 11.46 -12.44 -8.30
C THR A 63 11.78 -13.77 -7.63
N ILE A 64 11.08 -14.14 -6.56
CA ILE A 64 11.29 -15.42 -5.87
C ILE A 64 10.39 -16.54 -6.40
N GLY A 65 9.71 -16.32 -7.53
CA GLY A 65 8.86 -17.29 -8.21
C GLY A 65 7.50 -17.51 -7.54
N GLY A 66 6.99 -16.50 -6.81
CA GLY A 66 5.66 -16.48 -6.22
C GLY A 66 4.72 -15.56 -6.98
#